data_AF-A0A0D3A7N3-F1
#
_entry.id   AF-A0A0D3A7N3-F1
#
_cell.length_a   1.000
_cell.length_b   1.000
_cell.length_c   1.000
_cell.angle_alpha   90.00
_cell.angle_beta   90.00
_cell.angle_gamma   90.00
#
_symmetry.space_group_name_H-M   'P 1'
#
loop_
_entity.id
_entity.type
_entity.pdbx_description
1 polymer ?
#
loop_
_entity_poly.entity_id
_entity_poly.type
_entity_poly.pdbx_seq_one_letter_code
_entity_poly.pdbx_strand_id
1 'polypeptide(L)'
;MRSRGNFHNVEDSTQRTWVTVEIFESSSMGKTTTLIKFLLNTILVETVQGTEGGAKYNCNYCQKDITGKIRIKCAVCLNFDLCVECMSVGAEINTHKCDHAYRVIGNLTFPLICPDWSADDEMLHLEGLEMYGMGNMTEVAEYVGSKSKEQCLEHYRNIYLNSPCFPLPV
;
A
#
# COMPACT_ATOMS: atom_id res chain seq x y z
N MET A 1 18.70 -25.15 31.96
CA MET A 1 18.96 -25.58 30.57
C MET A 1 17.80 -26.45 30.09
N ARG A 2 16.83 -25.87 29.38
CA ARG A 2 15.93 -26.55 28.42
C ARG A 2 15.58 -25.54 27.32
N SER A 3 15.65 -26.03 26.08
CA SER A 3 15.91 -25.31 24.84
C SER A 3 14.91 -24.23 24.45
N ARG A 4 15.45 -23.13 23.89
CA ARG A 4 14.72 -22.19 23.02
C ARG A 4 14.26 -22.95 21.77
N GLY A 5 12.94 -23.09 21.60
CA GLY A 5 12.34 -23.57 20.37
C GLY A 5 12.59 -22.57 19.25
N ASN A 6 13.11 -23.06 18.15
CA ASN A 6 13.38 -22.31 16.93
C ASN A 6 12.03 -21.98 16.27
N PHE A 7 11.52 -20.75 16.43
CA PHE A 7 10.41 -20.26 15.63
C PHE A 7 10.96 -19.88 14.27
N HIS A 8 10.88 -20.80 13.32
CA HIS A 8 10.87 -20.41 11.91
C HIS A 8 9.58 -19.62 11.68
N ASN A 9 9.71 -18.31 11.51
CA ASN A 9 8.65 -17.43 11.07
C ASN A 9 8.38 -17.82 9.60
N VAL A 10 7.39 -18.68 9.38
CA VAL A 10 6.87 -18.94 8.04
C VAL A 10 6.05 -17.70 7.70
N GLU A 11 6.59 -16.82 6.86
CA GLU A 11 5.86 -15.68 6.32
C GLU A 11 4.58 -16.16 5.65
N ASP A 12 3.46 -15.96 6.34
CA ASP A 12 2.14 -16.24 5.82
C ASP A 12 1.74 -15.12 4.85
N SER A 13 1.80 -15.44 3.56
CA SER A 13 1.40 -14.56 2.45
C SER A 13 -0.03 -14.01 2.55
N THR A 14 -0.85 -14.54 3.46
CA THR A 14 -2.24 -14.11 3.68
C THR A 14 -2.40 -12.96 4.67
N GLN A 15 -1.34 -12.53 5.36
CA GLN A 15 -1.36 -11.36 6.26
C GLN A 15 -1.15 -10.02 5.52
N ARG A 16 -0.97 -10.04 4.19
CA ARG A 16 -0.69 -8.83 3.41
C ARG A 16 -1.96 -8.03 3.17
N THR A 17 -1.90 -6.75 3.53
CA THR A 17 -3.02 -5.83 3.41
C THR A 17 -3.28 -5.51 1.93
N TRP A 18 -4.53 -5.65 1.50
CA TRP A 18 -4.95 -5.24 0.16
C TRP A 18 -5.29 -3.78 0.21
N VAL A 19 -4.87 -2.99 -0.77
CA VAL A 19 -5.13 -1.55 -0.70
C VAL A 19 -5.70 -1.01 -2.01
N THR A 20 -6.72 -0.19 -1.89
CA THR A 20 -7.30 0.67 -2.94
C THR A 20 -6.47 1.94 -3.08
N VAL A 21 -6.17 2.41 -4.29
CA VAL A 21 -5.63 3.75 -4.61
C VAL A 21 -6.68 4.50 -5.43
N GLU A 22 -7.22 5.59 -4.90
CA GLU A 22 -8.13 6.48 -5.65
C GLU A 22 -7.32 7.57 -6.37
N ILE A 23 -7.45 7.67 -7.71
CA ILE A 23 -6.85 8.76 -8.48
C ILE A 23 -7.93 9.82 -8.70
N PHE A 24 -7.87 10.92 -7.94
CA PHE A 24 -8.71 12.10 -8.14
C PHE A 24 -7.92 13.22 -8.83
N GLU A 25 -8.55 13.90 -9.78
CA GLU A 25 -8.03 15.15 -10.36
C GLU A 25 -8.15 16.28 -9.30
N SER A 26 -7.04 16.95 -9.02
CA SER A 26 -6.80 17.74 -7.80
C SER A 26 -7.60 19.05 -7.69
N SER A 27 -8.05 19.39 -6.47
CA SER A 27 -8.26 20.79 -6.05
C SER A 27 -8.00 21.03 -4.55
N SER A 28 -7.05 21.95 -4.27
CA SER A 28 -6.94 22.88 -3.12
C SER A 28 -6.65 22.41 -1.67
N MET A 29 -5.35 22.37 -1.33
CA MET A 29 -4.59 22.96 -0.20
C MET A 29 -5.20 23.22 1.22
N GLY A 30 -4.55 22.70 2.27
CA GLY A 30 -4.52 23.33 3.62
C GLY A 30 -4.17 22.46 4.86
N LYS A 31 -3.11 22.86 5.58
CA LYS A 31 -2.72 22.62 7.01
C LYS A 31 -1.63 21.57 7.31
N THR A 32 -0.78 21.90 8.28
CA THR A 32 0.59 21.36 8.49
C THR A 32 0.67 20.00 9.21
N THR A 33 -0.45 19.41 9.62
CA THR A 33 -0.57 17.98 9.99
C THR A 33 -1.23 17.15 8.86
N THR A 34 -1.55 17.78 7.74
CA THR A 34 -2.22 17.20 6.58
C THR A 34 -1.23 16.68 5.54
N LEU A 35 0.09 16.90 5.67
CA LEU A 35 1.07 16.59 4.61
C LEU A 35 1.54 15.13 4.57
N ILE A 36 1.66 14.46 5.73
CA ILE A 36 1.78 12.98 5.75
C ILE A 36 0.50 12.37 5.17
N LYS A 37 -0.66 12.94 5.54
CA LYS A 37 -1.94 12.66 4.89
C LYS A 37 -2.03 13.09 3.43
N PHE A 38 -1.13 13.93 2.90
CA PHE A 38 -1.14 14.42 1.52
C PHE A 38 -0.33 13.49 0.61
N LEU A 39 0.77 12.94 1.11
CA LEU A 39 1.45 11.80 0.50
C LEU A 39 0.53 10.56 0.52
N LEU A 40 -0.17 10.33 1.64
CA LEU A 40 -1.23 9.32 1.76
C LEU A 40 -2.56 9.70 1.06
N ASN A 41 -2.78 10.93 0.58
CA ASN A 41 -4.00 11.32 -0.17
C ASN A 41 -3.77 11.35 -1.67
N THR A 42 -2.53 11.57 -2.13
CA THR A 42 -2.19 11.46 -3.56
C THR A 42 -2.14 9.99 -3.97
N ILE A 43 -1.86 9.12 -3.00
CA ILE A 43 -2.06 7.68 -3.06
C ILE A 43 -2.99 7.35 -1.89
N LEU A 44 -4.30 7.61 -2.03
CA LEU A 44 -5.30 7.21 -1.03
C LEU A 44 -5.28 5.70 -0.89
N VAL A 45 -4.42 5.19 -0.01
CA VAL A 45 -4.19 3.77 0.25
C VAL A 45 -5.15 3.34 1.36
N GLU A 46 -6.40 3.02 1.01
CA GLU A 46 -7.35 2.43 1.97
C GLU A 46 -7.00 0.96 2.21
N THR A 47 -6.52 0.62 3.41
CA THR A 47 -6.34 -0.78 3.85
C THR A 47 -7.68 -1.51 3.78
N VAL A 48 -7.84 -2.34 2.75
CA VAL A 48 -8.91 -3.33 2.66
C VAL A 48 -8.49 -4.47 3.59
N GLN A 49 -9.09 -4.52 4.78
CA GLN A 49 -8.99 -5.66 5.67
C GLN A 49 -9.43 -6.90 4.88
N GLY A 50 -8.48 -7.81 4.65
CA GLY A 50 -8.72 -9.02 3.87
C GLY A 50 -9.89 -9.79 4.46
N THR A 51 -10.98 -9.94 3.71
CA THR A 51 -12.04 -10.85 4.08
C THR A 51 -11.48 -12.27 4.03
N GLU A 52 -11.42 -12.93 5.18
CA GLU A 52 -10.97 -14.32 5.31
C GLU A 52 -11.79 -15.22 4.37
N GLY A 53 -11.12 -15.74 3.35
CA GLY A 53 -11.72 -16.51 2.26
C GLY A 53 -11.28 -15.94 0.91
N GLY A 54 -10.21 -16.49 0.33
CA GLY A 54 -9.57 -16.00 -0.89
C GLY A 54 -10.55 -15.79 -2.04
N ALA A 55 -11.08 -14.57 -2.15
CA ALA A 55 -11.99 -14.18 -3.20
C ALA A 55 -11.23 -14.24 -4.53
N LYS A 56 -11.76 -15.01 -5.49
CA LYS A 56 -11.22 -15.08 -6.83
C LYS A 56 -11.71 -13.88 -7.64
N TYR A 57 -10.81 -13.25 -8.37
CA TYR A 57 -11.10 -12.11 -9.23
C TYR A 57 -10.69 -12.41 -10.66
N ASN A 58 -11.58 -12.11 -11.61
CA ASN A 58 -11.34 -12.25 -13.05
C ASN A 58 -11.54 -10.90 -13.73
N CYS A 59 -10.71 -10.58 -14.72
CA CYS A 59 -10.90 -9.40 -15.56
C CYS A 59 -12.22 -9.51 -16.33
N ASN A 60 -13.12 -8.53 -16.17
CA ASN A 60 -14.43 -8.56 -16.83
C ASN A 60 -14.35 -8.46 -18.36
N TYR A 61 -13.22 -7.99 -18.90
CA TYR A 61 -13.01 -7.90 -20.35
C TYR A 61 -12.42 -9.20 -20.94
N CYS A 62 -11.22 -9.59 -20.51
CA CYS A 62 -10.49 -10.73 -21.09
C CYS A 62 -10.62 -12.05 -20.31
N GLN A 63 -11.37 -12.07 -19.20
CA GLN A 63 -11.60 -13.23 -18.33
C GLN A 63 -10.34 -13.80 -17.63
N LYS A 64 -9.18 -13.16 -17.81
CA LYS A 64 -7.91 -13.52 -17.16
C LYS A 64 -8.05 -13.48 -15.64
N ASP A 65 -7.48 -14.47 -14.95
CA ASP A 65 -7.38 -14.49 -13.48
C ASP A 65 -6.42 -13.41 -12.98
N ILE A 66 -6.98 -12.51 -12.17
CA ILE A 66 -6.32 -11.38 -11.52
C ILE A 66 -6.36 -11.49 -9.99
N THR A 67 -6.70 -12.66 -9.46
CA THR A 67 -6.57 -12.97 -8.04
C THR A 67 -5.12 -12.79 -7.60
N GLY A 68 -4.88 -12.10 -6.49
CA GLY A 68 -3.52 -11.89 -5.99
C GLY A 68 -2.70 -10.85 -6.77
N LYS A 69 -3.26 -10.20 -7.80
CA LYS A 69 -2.56 -9.24 -8.68
C LYS A 69 -3.17 -7.85 -8.55
N ILE A 70 -2.47 -6.86 -9.11
CA ILE A 70 -3.02 -5.52 -9.28
C ILE A 70 -4.24 -5.61 -10.21
N ARG A 71 -5.38 -5.11 -9.74
CA ARG A 71 -6.64 -4.98 -10.48
C ARG A 71 -7.10 -3.54 -10.50
N ILE A 72 -7.77 -3.15 -11.57
CA ILE A 72 -8.35 -1.82 -11.74
C ILE A 72 -9.86 -1.95 -11.52
N LYS A 73 -10.33 -1.48 -10.36
CA LYS A 73 -11.75 -1.51 -10.01
C LYS A 73 -12.42 -0.24 -10.48
N CYS A 74 -13.43 -0.35 -11.33
CA CYS A 74 -14.25 0.79 -11.71
C CYS A 74 -15.01 1.32 -10.49
N ALA A 75 -14.98 2.63 -10.26
CA ALA A 75 -15.72 3.30 -9.17
C ALA A 75 -17.19 3.57 -9.54
N VAL A 76 -17.54 3.48 -10.83
CA VAL A 76 -18.88 3.73 -11.35
C VAL A 76 -19.66 2.43 -11.56
N CYS A 77 -19.01 1.40 -12.10
CA CYS A 77 -19.64 0.12 -12.45
C CYS A 77 -19.63 -0.84 -11.26
N LEU A 78 -20.77 -1.47 -11.00
CA LEU A 78 -20.88 -2.47 -9.93
C LEU A 78 -20.05 -3.71 -10.25
N ASN A 79 -19.16 -4.10 -9.33
CA ASN A 79 -18.34 -5.32 -9.42
C ASN A 79 -17.59 -5.47 -10.75
N PHE A 80 -17.03 -4.37 -11.24
CA PHE A 80 -16.28 -4.36 -12.49
C PHE A 80 -14.79 -4.13 -12.23
N ASP A 81 -13.98 -5.10 -12.64
CA ASP A 81 -12.55 -5.20 -12.41
C ASP A 81 -11.83 -5.52 -13.73
N LEU A 82 -10.79 -4.75 -14.06
CA LEU A 82 -9.93 -4.96 -15.21
C LEU A 82 -8.52 -5.37 -14.76
N CYS A 83 -7.84 -6.16 -15.60
CA CYS A 83 -6.39 -6.26 -15.51
C CYS A 83 -5.74 -4.96 -16.05
N VAL A 84 -4.51 -4.68 -15.62
CA VAL A 84 -3.74 -3.50 -16.06
C VAL A 84 -3.66 -3.43 -17.58
N GLU A 85 -3.51 -4.56 -18.28
CA GLU A 85 -3.36 -4.58 -19.73
C GLU A 85 -4.67 -4.22 -20.47
N CYS A 86 -5.84 -4.53 -19.91
CA CYS A 86 -7.12 -4.13 -20.51
C CYS A 86 -7.43 -2.66 -20.24
N MET A 87 -7.05 -2.16 -19.05
CA MET A 87 -7.16 -0.73 -18.74
C MET A 87 -6.25 0.10 -19.65
N SER A 88 -5.01 -0.33 -19.89
CA SER A 88 -4.03 0.44 -20.68
C SER A 88 -4.39 0.61 -22.15
N VAL A 89 -5.26 -0.26 -22.69
CA VAL A 89 -5.78 -0.16 -24.06
C VAL A 89 -7.17 0.49 -24.13
N GLY A 90 -7.71 0.96 -23.00
CA GLY A 90 -9.03 1.60 -22.94
C GLY A 90 -10.19 0.64 -23.20
N ALA A 91 -10.14 -0.58 -22.67
CA ALA A 91 -11.17 -1.59 -22.90
C ALA A 91 -12.55 -1.16 -22.39
N GLU A 92 -13.54 -1.13 -23.28
CA GLU A 92 -14.94 -0.84 -22.96
C GLU A 92 -15.84 -2.05 -23.22
N ILE A 93 -16.82 -2.30 -22.35
CA ILE A 93 -17.83 -3.35 -22.53
C ILE A 93 -19.12 -3.01 -21.79
N ASN A 94 -20.26 -3.27 -22.41
CA ASN A 94 -21.59 -2.98 -21.86
C ASN A 94 -21.73 -1.51 -21.42
N THR A 95 -21.95 -1.28 -20.12
CA THR A 95 -22.10 0.04 -19.50
C THR A 95 -20.79 0.63 -19.00
N HIS A 96 -19.67 -0.10 -19.08
CA HIS A 96 -18.36 0.40 -18.69
C HIS A 96 -17.73 1.26 -19.79
N LYS A 97 -17.18 2.40 -19.40
CA LYS A 97 -16.42 3.33 -20.23
C LYS A 97 -15.01 3.53 -19.69
N CYS A 98 -14.06 3.75 -20.59
CA CYS A 98 -12.64 3.87 -20.21
C CYS A 98 -12.33 5.17 -19.46
N ASP A 99 -13.26 6.13 -19.47
CA ASP A 99 -13.18 7.40 -18.75
C ASP A 99 -13.87 7.38 -17.38
N HIS A 100 -14.44 6.24 -16.97
CA HIS A 100 -14.98 6.11 -15.63
C HIS A 100 -13.88 6.24 -14.58
N ALA A 101 -14.19 6.96 -13.49
CA ALA A 101 -13.35 6.96 -12.30
C ALA A 101 -13.07 5.51 -11.86
N TYR A 102 -11.84 5.27 -11.42
CA TYR A 102 -11.37 3.94 -11.05
C TYR A 102 -10.46 3.98 -9.84
N ARG A 103 -10.25 2.79 -9.28
CA ARG A 103 -9.41 2.54 -8.13
C ARG A 103 -8.41 1.44 -8.48
N VAL A 104 -7.15 1.62 -8.13
CA VAL A 104 -6.13 0.57 -8.29
C VAL A 104 -6.11 -0.26 -7.01
N ILE A 105 -6.35 -1.56 -7.11
CA ILE A 105 -6.31 -2.47 -5.96
C ILE A 105 -5.13 -3.41 -6.13
N GLY A 106 -4.20 -3.42 -5.19
CA GLY A 106 -2.99 -4.23 -5.29
C GLY A 106 -2.38 -4.58 -3.95
N ASN A 107 -1.36 -5.42 -4.02
CA ASN A 107 -0.49 -5.73 -2.89
C ASN A 107 0.67 -4.72 -2.89
N LEU A 108 1.00 -4.17 -1.72
CA LEU A 108 1.96 -3.09 -1.56
C LEU A 108 3.43 -3.54 -1.53
N THR A 109 3.74 -4.70 -2.14
CA THR A 109 5.10 -5.29 -2.13
C THR A 109 6.08 -4.65 -3.11
N PHE A 110 5.76 -3.49 -3.68
CA PHE A 110 6.63 -2.75 -4.59
C PHE A 110 7.37 -1.64 -3.83
N PRO A 111 8.60 -1.27 -4.23
CA PRO A 111 9.31 -0.17 -3.59
C PRO A 111 8.65 1.17 -3.90
N LEU A 112 8.34 1.97 -2.86
CA LEU A 112 7.67 3.27 -3.02
C LEU A 112 8.66 4.43 -3.05
N ILE A 113 9.51 4.53 -2.02
CA ILE A 113 10.48 5.63 -1.86
C ILE A 113 11.90 5.15 -2.16
N CYS A 114 12.31 4.03 -1.55
CA CYS A 114 13.61 3.43 -1.81
C CYS A 114 13.49 1.94 -2.19
N PRO A 115 14.47 1.39 -2.93
CA PRO A 115 14.39 0.02 -3.46
C PRO A 115 14.25 -1.07 -2.40
N ASP A 116 14.75 -0.83 -1.19
CA ASP A 116 14.80 -1.82 -0.11
C ASP A 116 13.57 -1.78 0.81
N TRP A 117 12.65 -0.84 0.59
CA TRP A 117 11.43 -0.67 1.39
C TRP A 117 10.20 -0.75 0.51
N SER A 118 9.37 -1.76 0.75
CA SER A 118 8.09 -1.89 0.07
C SER A 118 7.10 -0.83 0.55
N ALA A 119 6.10 -0.50 -0.26
CA ALA A 119 5.04 0.43 0.11
C ALA A 119 4.31 -0.01 1.40
N ASP A 120 4.22 -1.33 1.65
CA ASP A 120 3.67 -1.88 2.90
C ASP A 120 4.59 -1.58 4.09
N ASP A 121 5.90 -1.81 3.93
CA ASP A 121 6.90 -1.49 4.96
C ASP A 121 6.88 0.00 5.32
N GLU A 122 6.77 0.88 4.30
CA GLU A 122 6.68 2.33 4.49
C GLU A 122 5.45 2.72 5.29
N MET A 123 4.30 2.13 4.96
CA MET A 123 3.05 2.42 5.65
C MET A 123 3.10 1.94 7.10
N LEU A 124 3.49 0.69 7.33
CA LEU A 124 3.63 0.12 8.67
C LEU A 124 4.62 0.91 9.52
N HIS A 125 5.70 1.41 8.92
CA HIS A 125 6.69 2.20 9.64
C HIS A 125 6.14 3.56 10.06
N LEU A 126 5.41 4.26 9.19
CA LEU A 126 4.76 5.53 9.54
C LEU A 126 3.66 5.34 10.59
N GLU A 127 2.85 4.30 10.47
CA GLU A 127 1.84 3.93 11.48
C GLU A 127 2.48 3.57 12.82
N GLY A 128 3.55 2.78 12.81
CA GLY A 128 4.32 2.45 14.00
C GLY A 128 4.91 3.68 14.67
N LEU A 129 5.43 4.64 13.90
CA LEU A 129 5.93 5.92 14.44
C LEU A 129 4.82 6.78 15.04
N GLU A 130 3.63 6.78 14.46
CA GLU A 130 2.46 7.47 15.03
C GLU A 130 1.99 6.81 16.34
N MET A 131 1.95 5.48 16.38
CA MET A 131 1.48 4.71 17.53
C MET A 131 2.45 4.70 18.71
N TYR A 132 3.74 4.43 18.45
CA TYR A 132 4.74 4.19 19.49
C TYR A 132 5.71 5.36 19.69
N GLY A 133 5.75 6.31 18.75
CA GLY A 133 6.60 7.48 18.81
C GLY A 133 8.06 7.22 18.40
N MET A 134 8.72 8.27 17.91
CA MET A 134 10.09 8.23 17.36
C MET A 134 11.17 7.83 18.38
N GLY A 135 10.88 7.90 19.68
CA GLY A 135 11.80 7.48 20.74
C GLY A 135 11.88 5.97 20.95
N ASN A 136 10.92 5.20 20.41
CA ASN A 136 10.77 3.77 20.68
C ASN A 136 10.89 2.91 19.41
N MET A 137 12.03 3.03 18.72
CA MET A 137 12.29 2.31 17.47
C MET A 137 12.33 0.78 17.61
N THR A 138 12.41 0.25 18.83
CA THR A 138 12.29 -1.19 19.06
C THR A 138 10.86 -1.65 18.77
N GLU A 139 9.85 -1.02 19.38
CA GLU A 139 8.45 -1.35 19.15
C GLU A 139 8.03 -1.05 17.70
N VAL A 140 8.54 0.03 17.11
CA VAL A 140 8.28 0.35 15.69
C VAL A 140 8.77 -0.78 14.78
N ALA A 141 9.98 -1.30 15.00
CA ALA A 141 10.51 -2.40 14.20
C ALA A 141 9.75 -3.72 14.43
N GLU A 142 9.32 -3.99 15.66
CA GLU A 142 8.47 -5.14 15.96
C GLU A 142 7.11 -5.03 15.26
N TYR A 143 6.54 -3.82 15.17
CA TYR A 143 5.29 -3.56 14.44
C TYR A 143 5.46 -3.73 12.93
N VAL A 144 6.54 -3.22 12.36
CA VAL A 144 6.86 -3.40 10.93
C VAL A 144 7.12 -4.87 10.60
N GLY A 145 7.79 -5.61 11.49
CA GLY A 145 8.02 -7.05 11.39
C GLY A 145 9.06 -7.48 10.35
N SER A 146 9.23 -6.72 9.26
CA SER A 146 10.14 -7.02 8.14
C SER A 146 11.51 -6.33 8.23
N LYS A 147 11.66 -5.33 9.11
CA LYS A 147 12.87 -4.50 9.26
C LYS A 147 13.38 -4.51 10.69
N SER A 148 14.70 -4.41 10.86
CA SER A 148 15.31 -4.22 12.18
C SER A 148 15.13 -2.80 12.70
N LYS A 149 15.31 -2.62 14.01
CA LYS A 149 15.34 -1.31 14.68
C LYS A 149 16.31 -0.34 14.01
N GLU A 150 17.51 -0.80 13.70
CA GLU A 150 18.56 0.01 13.06
C GLU A 150 18.13 0.45 11.67
N GLN A 151 17.52 -0.46 10.90
CA GLN A 151 16.99 -0.16 9.57
C GLN A 151 15.86 0.87 9.64
N CYS A 152 14.89 0.72 10.55
CA CYS A 152 13.81 1.70 10.74
C CYS A 152 14.34 3.08 11.11
N LEU A 153 15.28 3.14 12.06
CA LEU A 153 15.86 4.41 12.50
C LEU A 153 16.66 5.09 11.39
N GLU A 154 17.50 4.33 10.67
CA GLU A 154 18.30 4.86 9.58
C GLU A 154 17.43 5.34 8.41
N HIS A 155 16.41 4.56 8.06
CA HIS A 155 15.44 4.93 7.05
C HIS A 155 14.69 6.21 7.42
N TYR A 156 14.14 6.27 8.64
CA TYR A 156 13.46 7.48 9.13
C TYR A 156 14.36 8.71 9.04
N ARG A 157 15.63 8.57 9.45
CA ARG A 157 16.59 9.66 9.43
C ARG A 157 16.92 10.12 8.01
N ASN A 158 17.23 9.19 7.11
CA ASN A 158 17.74 9.53 5.79
C ASN A 158 16.63 9.97 4.83
N ILE A 159 15.47 9.33 4.90
CA ILE A 159 14.35 9.61 4.01
C ILE A 159 13.54 10.81 4.49
N TYR A 160 13.24 10.91 5.79
CA TYR A 160 12.33 11.94 6.30
C TYR A 160 13.09 13.10 6.93
N LEU A 161 13.99 12.86 7.90
CA LEU A 161 14.64 13.96 8.63
C LEU A 161 15.67 14.74 7.80
N ASN A 162 16.49 14.03 7.02
CA ASN A 162 17.55 14.62 6.20
C ASN A 162 17.07 15.06 4.81
N SER A 163 15.75 15.04 4.58
CA SER A 163 15.19 15.47 3.31
C SER A 163 15.44 16.97 3.06
N PRO A 164 15.89 17.37 1.86
CA PRO A 164 16.03 18.78 1.49
C PRO A 164 14.67 19.47 1.35
N CYS A 165 13.57 18.71 1.26
CA CYS A 165 12.19 19.21 1.20
C CYS A 165 11.37 18.83 2.44
N PHE A 166 12.02 18.67 3.61
CA PHE A 166 11.36 18.44 4.89
C PHE A 166 10.11 19.33 5.04
N PRO A 167 8.93 18.77 5.37
CA PRO A 167 8.69 17.45 5.95
C PRO A 167 8.43 16.31 4.95
N LEU A 168 8.64 16.52 3.64
CA LEU A 168 8.41 15.47 2.63
C LEU A 168 9.62 14.52 2.54
N PRO A 169 9.43 13.22 2.23
CA PRO A 169 10.53 12.31 1.99
C PRO A 169 11.27 12.64 0.70
N VAL A 170 12.53 12.20 0.60
CA VAL A 170 13.36 12.29 -0.63
C VAL A 170 13.14 11.18 -1.62
#